data_AF-A0A1F8BJR3-F1
#
_entry.id   AF-A0A1F8BJR3-F1
#
_cell.length_a   1.000
_cell.length_b   1.000
_cell.length_c   1.000
_cell.angle_alpha   90.00
_cell.angle_beta   90.00
_cell.angle_gamma   90.00
#
_symmetry.space_group_name_H-M   'P 1'
#
loop_
_entity.id
_entity.type
_entity.pdbx_description
1 polymer ?
#
loop_
_entity_poly.entity_id
_entity_poly.type
_entity_poly.pdbx_seq_one_letter_code
_entity_poly.pdbx_strand_id
1 'polypeptide(L)'
;MKDCVFCKIVKGELPSTKEYEDKDVLVFQNIKPAAETHLLIVPKKHKSSFMDLSGSDISSMFEVAQKLIKDKKLSDGYKLVFNGGKFQFVPHIHWHLLAGKFEKDFEEKL
;
A
#
# COMPACT_ATOMS: atom_id res chain seq x y z
N MET A 1 4.27 -14.12 10.92
CA MET A 1 5.46 -13.73 10.11
C MET A 1 5.80 -14.75 9.01
N LYS A 2 5.97 -16.06 9.28
CA LYS A 2 6.37 -17.07 8.25
C LYS A 2 5.36 -17.22 7.09
N ASP A 3 4.08 -16.95 7.32
CA ASP A 3 3.03 -17.11 6.30
C ASP A 3 2.48 -15.79 5.74
N CYS A 4 3.12 -14.66 6.06
CA CYS A 4 2.67 -13.37 5.54
C CYS A 4 3.09 -13.21 4.07
N VAL A 5 2.10 -13.13 3.16
CA VAL A 5 2.33 -12.94 1.72
C VAL A 5 3.16 -11.67 1.43
N PHE A 6 2.93 -10.57 2.15
CA PHE A 6 3.71 -9.34 1.95
C PHE A 6 5.14 -9.44 2.50
N CYS A 7 5.38 -10.19 3.58
CA CYS A 7 6.76 -10.50 3.98
C CYS A 7 7.50 -11.29 2.90
N LYS A 8 6.83 -12.24 2.24
CA LYS A 8 7.43 -12.99 1.13
C LYS A 8 7.74 -12.08 -0.07
N ILE A 9 6.85 -11.14 -0.41
CA ILE A 9 7.10 -10.12 -1.44
C ILE A 9 8.30 -9.22 -1.04
N VAL A 10 8.34 -8.73 0.20
CA VAL A 10 9.44 -7.90 0.71
C VAL A 10 10.79 -8.61 0.62
N LYS A 11 10.82 -9.93 0.87
CA LYS A 11 12.03 -10.76 0.75
C LYS A 11 12.36 -11.17 -0.69
N GLY A 12 11.48 -10.89 -1.66
CA GLY A 12 11.65 -11.35 -3.04
C GLY A 12 11.34 -12.84 -3.26
N GLU A 13 10.71 -13.51 -2.29
CA GLU A 13 10.28 -14.91 -2.40
C GLU A 13 9.04 -15.08 -3.28
N LEU A 14 8.23 -14.01 -3.41
CA LEU A 14 7.08 -13.95 -4.32
C LEU A 14 7.25 -12.78 -5.30
N PRO A 15 6.80 -12.94 -6.57
CA PRO A 15 6.89 -11.86 -7.55
C PRO A 15 5.95 -10.71 -7.22
N SER A 16 6.34 -9.50 -7.58
CA SER A 16 5.49 -8.32 -7.57
C SER A 16 5.99 -7.29 -8.59
N THR A 17 5.07 -6.46 -9.10
CA THR A 17 5.44 -5.29 -9.91
C THR A 17 5.82 -4.16 -8.96
N LYS A 18 7.11 -4.04 -8.65
CA LYS A 18 7.65 -3.01 -7.75
C LYS A 18 7.63 -1.64 -8.43
N GLU A 19 7.13 -0.64 -7.71
CA GLU A 19 7.05 0.76 -8.16
C GLU A 19 8.04 1.65 -7.40
N TYR A 20 8.35 1.29 -6.16
CA TYR A 20 9.30 2.00 -5.32
C TYR A 20 9.85 1.07 -4.24
N GLU A 21 11.11 1.24 -3.88
CA GLU A 21 11.74 0.51 -2.78
C GLU A 21 12.85 1.34 -2.15
N ASP A 22 12.83 1.46 -0.83
CA ASP A 22 13.95 1.98 -0.04
C ASP A 22 14.29 1.05 1.13
N LYS A 23 14.97 1.58 2.15
CA LYS A 23 15.37 0.82 3.34
C LYS A 23 14.18 0.41 4.24
N ASP A 24 13.10 1.20 4.27
CA ASP A 24 11.99 1.06 5.22
C ASP A 24 10.67 0.69 4.54
N VAL A 25 10.47 1.08 3.27
CA VAL A 25 9.19 0.96 2.56
C VAL A 25 9.38 0.25 1.22
N LEU A 26 8.41 -0.59 0.87
CA LEU A 26 8.26 -1.19 -0.44
C LEU A 26 6.88 -0.83 -0.99
N VAL A 27 6.82 -0.47 -2.28
CA VAL A 27 5.58 -0.20 -3.00
C VAL A 27 5.48 -1.08 -4.23
N PHE A 28 4.33 -1.71 -4.40
CA PHE A 28 4.06 -2.57 -5.54
C PHE A 28 2.60 -2.47 -5.98
N GLN A 29 2.32 -2.85 -7.22
CA GLN A 29 0.96 -2.85 -7.75
C GLN A 29 0.10 -3.93 -7.08
N ASN A 30 -1.16 -3.58 -6.79
CA ASN A 30 -2.13 -4.58 -6.34
C ASN A 30 -2.46 -5.54 -7.49
N ILE A 31 -2.42 -6.84 -7.22
CA ILE A 31 -2.74 -7.89 -8.21
C ILE A 31 -4.21 -7.89 -8.66
N LYS A 32 -5.10 -7.26 -7.88
CA LYS A 32 -6.52 -7.06 -8.19
C LYS A 32 -6.82 -5.55 -8.05
N PRO A 33 -6.43 -4.74 -9.04
CA PRO A 33 -6.59 -3.29 -8.97
C PRO A 33 -8.07 -2.91 -8.93
N ALA A 34 -8.43 -1.88 -8.16
CA ALA A 34 -9.80 -1.34 -8.06
C ALA A 34 -9.89 0.05 -8.73
N ALA A 35 -8.75 0.53 -9.22
CA ALA A 35 -8.57 1.76 -9.98
C ALA A 35 -7.35 1.59 -10.90
N GLU A 36 -7.24 2.44 -11.93
CA GLU A 36 -6.11 2.44 -12.88
C GLU A 36 -4.75 2.48 -12.18
N THR A 37 -4.63 3.32 -11.15
CA THR A 37 -3.53 3.24 -10.19
C THR A 37 -4.07 2.59 -8.92
N HIS A 38 -3.59 1.40 -8.56
CA HIS A 38 -3.82 0.77 -7.27
C HIS A 38 -2.50 0.23 -6.72
N LEU A 39 -1.83 1.03 -5.90
CA LEU A 39 -0.55 0.67 -5.29
C LEU A 39 -0.73 0.30 -3.83
N LEU A 40 0.09 -0.63 -3.35
CA LEU A 40 0.20 -1.00 -1.95
C LEU A 40 1.53 -0.48 -1.40
N ILE A 41 1.45 0.48 -0.48
CA ILE A 41 2.60 1.02 0.25
C ILE A 41 2.74 0.24 1.55
N VAL A 42 3.86 -0.45 1.73
CA VAL A 42 4.04 -1.46 2.79
C VAL A 42 5.37 -1.21 3.52
N PRO A 43 5.40 -1.22 4.86
CA PRO A 43 6.67 -1.19 5.58
C PRO A 43 7.40 -2.53 5.38
N LYS A 44 8.71 -2.49 5.14
CA LYS A 44 9.54 -3.70 5.02
C LYS A 44 9.56 -4.51 6.31
N LYS A 45 9.58 -3.84 7.46
CA LYS A 45 9.39 -4.48 8.76
C LYS A 45 7.95 -4.91 8.90
N HIS A 46 7.73 -6.15 9.33
CA HIS A 46 6.40 -6.67 9.55
C HIS A 46 5.70 -5.92 10.69
N LYS A 47 4.55 -5.33 10.38
CA LYS A 47 3.65 -4.65 11.31
C LYS A 47 2.26 -5.19 11.05
N SER A 48 1.65 -5.85 12.04
CA SER A 48 0.44 -6.63 11.79
C SER A 48 -0.77 -5.75 11.52
N SER A 49 -0.82 -4.57 12.14
CA SER A 49 -1.91 -3.61 12.01
C SER A 49 -1.41 -2.17 12.13
N PHE A 50 -2.33 -1.21 11.93
CA PHE A 50 -2.08 0.21 12.18
C PHE A 50 -1.58 0.49 13.61
N MET A 51 -2.06 -0.28 14.60
CA MET A 51 -1.69 -0.09 16.02
C MET A 51 -0.23 -0.42 16.32
N ASP A 52 0.46 -1.14 15.44
CA ASP A 52 1.87 -1.52 15.62
C ASP A 52 2.85 -0.51 15.02
N LEU A 53 2.35 0.50 14.31
CA LEU A 53 3.18 1.51 13.65
C LEU A 53 3.76 2.49 14.68
N SER A 54 5.06 2.77 14.54
CA SER A 54 5.70 3.89 15.24
C SER A 54 5.53 5.19 14.45
N GLY A 55 5.78 6.34 15.08
CA GLY A 55 5.75 7.63 14.40
C GLY A 55 6.70 7.71 13.18
N SER A 56 7.86 7.07 13.25
CA SER A 56 8.79 7.01 12.12
C SER A 56 8.30 6.12 10.98
N ASP A 57 7.60 5.02 11.29
CA ASP A 57 6.99 4.16 10.27
C ASP A 57 5.93 4.97 9.50
N ILE A 58 5.09 5.71 10.23
CA ILE A 58 4.03 6.56 9.67
C ILE A 58 4.63 7.67 8.78
N SER A 59 5.65 8.40 9.28
CA SER A 59 6.30 9.47 8.50
C SER A 59 6.87 8.93 7.20
N SER A 60 7.64 7.85 7.26
CA SER A 60 8.30 7.24 6.10
C SER A 60 7.28 6.80 5.04
N MET A 61 6.17 6.16 5.47
CA MET A 61 5.12 5.74 4.55
C MET A 61 4.40 6.94 3.91
N PHE A 62 4.15 8.05 4.65
CA PHE A 62 3.51 9.26 4.10
C PHE A 62 4.42 10.00 3.14
N GLU A 63 5.71 10.11 3.44
CA GLU A 63 6.70 10.71 2.55
C GLU A 63 6.76 9.95 1.21
N VAL A 64 6.74 8.61 1.26
CA VAL A 64 6.69 7.77 0.06
C VAL A 64 5.38 7.98 -0.71
N ALA A 65 4.24 8.06 -0.02
CA ALA A 65 2.97 8.31 -0.68
C ALA A 65 2.93 9.69 -1.38
N GLN A 66 3.40 10.74 -0.69
CA GLN A 66 3.52 12.10 -1.26
C GLN A 66 4.41 12.09 -2.50
N LYS A 67 5.57 11.42 -2.43
CA LYS A 67 6.48 11.27 -3.55
C LYS A 67 5.78 10.60 -4.75
N LEU A 68 5.08 9.50 -4.53
CA LEU A 68 4.41 8.76 -5.60
C LEU A 68 3.27 9.57 -6.25
N ILE A 69 2.49 10.29 -5.45
CA ILE A 69 1.43 11.17 -5.95
C ILE A 69 2.02 12.25 -6.86
N LYS A 70 3.13 12.86 -6.45
CA LYS A 70 3.84 13.88 -7.26
C LYS A 70 4.44 13.30 -8.53
N ASP A 71 5.22 12.22 -8.41
CA ASP A 71 5.96 11.62 -9.52
C ASP A 71 5.01 11.05 -10.60
N LYS A 72 3.86 10.53 -10.19
CA LYS A 72 2.83 9.98 -11.09
C LYS A 72 1.76 10.99 -11.51
N LYS A 73 1.91 12.27 -11.12
CA LYS A 73 0.96 13.36 -11.45
C LYS A 73 -0.48 13.06 -11.06
N LEU A 74 -0.68 12.51 -9.86
CA LEU A 74 -1.99 12.10 -9.34
C LEU A 74 -2.66 13.18 -8.48
N SER A 75 -2.09 14.38 -8.42
CA SER A 75 -2.55 15.48 -7.57
C SER A 75 -4.00 15.91 -7.82
N ASP A 76 -4.51 15.66 -9.02
CA ASP A 76 -5.87 16.05 -9.42
C ASP A 76 -6.94 15.12 -8.81
N GLY A 77 -6.55 13.96 -8.26
CA GLY A 77 -7.46 13.08 -7.54
C GLY A 77 -6.84 11.75 -7.14
N TYR A 78 -6.82 11.46 -5.84
CA TYR A 78 -6.36 10.18 -5.29
C TYR A 78 -7.09 9.85 -3.99
N LYS A 79 -7.10 8.57 -3.63
CA LYS A 79 -7.50 8.08 -2.30
C LYS A 79 -6.31 7.38 -1.65
N LEU A 80 -6.09 7.69 -0.38
CA LEU A 80 -5.15 6.99 0.50
C LEU A 80 -5.99 6.25 1.54
N VAL A 81 -6.03 4.92 1.45
CA VAL A 81 -6.90 4.09 2.30
C VAL A 81 -6.04 3.09 3.06
N PHE A 82 -6.31 2.93 4.35
CA PHE A 82 -5.75 1.84 5.15
C PHE A 82 -6.88 1.15 5.89
N ASN A 83 -6.81 -0.17 5.94
CA ASN A 83 -7.86 -0.99 6.54
C ASN A 83 -7.40 -1.50 7.91
N GLY A 84 -8.32 -1.58 8.86
CA GLY A 84 -8.08 -2.08 10.21
C GLY A 84 -9.04 -3.21 10.59
N GLY A 85 -8.61 -4.07 11.52
CA GLY A 85 -9.43 -5.16 12.06
C GLY A 85 -9.94 -6.10 10.97
N LYS A 86 -11.24 -6.42 11.00
CA LYS A 86 -11.87 -7.37 10.06
C LYS A 86 -11.79 -6.96 8.58
N PHE A 87 -11.49 -5.70 8.28
CA PHE A 87 -11.35 -5.20 6.92
C PHE A 87 -9.93 -5.35 6.37
N GLN A 88 -8.95 -5.72 7.20
CA GLN A 88 -7.57 -5.93 6.80
C GLN A 88 -7.33 -7.42 6.47
N PHE A 89 -7.47 -7.79 5.20
CA PHE A 89 -7.37 -9.20 4.79
C PHE A 89 -5.96 -9.79 4.86
N VAL A 90 -4.92 -8.97 4.70
CA VAL A 90 -3.53 -9.38 4.89
C VAL A 90 -3.02 -8.82 6.21
N PRO A 91 -2.53 -9.65 7.15
CA PRO A 91 -2.05 -9.20 8.47
C PRO A 91 -0.65 -8.58 8.37
N HIS A 92 -0.50 -7.60 7.48
CA HIS A 92 0.67 -6.76 7.30
C HIS A 92 0.15 -5.42 6.80
N ILE A 93 0.28 -4.38 7.62
CA ILE A 93 -0.29 -3.06 7.34
C ILE A 93 0.17 -2.54 5.99
N HIS A 94 -0.76 -1.98 5.24
CA HIS A 94 -0.52 -1.45 3.91
C HIS A 94 -1.47 -0.30 3.64
N TRP A 95 -0.99 0.68 2.90
CA TRP A 95 -1.83 1.75 2.39
C TRP A 95 -2.11 1.52 0.92
N HIS A 96 -3.38 1.58 0.57
CA HIS A 96 -3.84 1.65 -0.80
C HIS A 96 -3.69 3.09 -1.29
N LEU A 97 -2.87 3.31 -2.31
CA LEU A 97 -2.89 4.53 -3.11
C LEU A 97 -3.68 4.25 -4.39
N LEU A 98 -4.85 4.86 -4.48
CA LEU A 98 -5.80 4.68 -5.57
C LEU A 98 -5.95 5.98 -6.35
N ALA A 99 -5.89 5.93 -7.68
CA ALA A 99 -6.10 7.11 -8.53
C ALA A 99 -6.53 6.73 -9.95
N GLY A 100 -7.02 7.72 -10.70
CA GLY A 100 -7.56 7.53 -12.05
C GLY A 100 -8.97 6.96 -12.04
N LYS A 101 -9.34 6.26 -13.10
CA LYS A 101 -10.66 5.63 -13.22
C LYS A 101 -10.81 4.47 -12.24
N PHE A 102 -11.92 4.45 -11.49
CA PHE A 102 -12.27 3.37 -10.56
C PHE A 102 -13.14 2.31 -11.25
N GLU A 103 -13.09 1.08 -10.73
CA GLU A 103 -14.10 0.07 -11.05
C GLU A 103 -15.46 0.51 -10.49
N LYS A 104 -16.54 0.33 -11.26
CA LYS A 104 -17.89 0.82 -10.93
C LYS A 104 -18.33 0.47 -9.50
N ASP A 105 -18.05 -0.77 -9.08
CA ASP A 105 -18.47 -1.28 -7.76
C ASP A 105 -17.63 -0.72 -6.59
N PHE A 106 -16.51 -0.03 -6.86
CA PHE A 106 -15.68 0.59 -5.83
C PHE A 106 -16.14 2.01 -5.51
N GLU A 107 -16.77 2.71 -6.44
CA GLU A 107 -17.32 4.06 -6.21
C GLU A 107 -18.53 4.02 -5.26
N GLU A 108 -19.30 2.92 -5.29
CA GLU A 108 -20.53 2.74 -4.51
C GLU A 108 -20.32 2.22 -3.08
N LYS A 109 -19.11 1.77 -2.72
CA LYS A 109 -18.78 1.13 -1.42
C LYS A 109 -18.16 2.08 -0.38
N LEU A 110 -18.37 3.39 -0.54
CA LEU A 110 -17.97 4.41 0.44
C LEU A 110 -18.96 4.51 1.61
#